data_AF-A0A8H3E5X9-F1
#
_entry.id   AF-A0A8H3E5X9-F1
#
_cell.length_a   1.000
_cell.length_b   1.000
_cell.length_c   1.000
_cell.angle_alpha   90.00
_cell.angle_beta   90.00
_cell.angle_gamma   90.00
#
_symmetry.space_group_name_H-M   'P 1'
#
loop_
_entity.id
_entity.type
_entity.pdbx_description
1 polymer ?
#
loop_
_entity_poly.entity_id
_entity_poly.type
_entity_poly.pdbx_seq_one_letter_code
_entity_poly.pdbx_strand_id
1 'polypeptide(L)'
;MTSAATSETSTRSCKSRMTAASELAKKDREFADWAKAVKVDPKIKAILPGGSEFACIKELQSDSKKLPGWLRDPDSKEFGHIPPVYRKWKKPLCSQLKDNPRYTFNESEDQTVPFAIGLILQVYNHGTRIETPNRNSLKSETDVRFDIDNLVMYSCDADEDELLVYSTEQKLKLPSAKSSQPSNQVDVTSTTADGVISLDLIGFEPYSFSDLQLQALLSAFSTKPPTSNLILVHLVAEYKCDGNGENQMKMGMVSALYQKKMIGIQGQFVFGLFQFMGNRLGVVAGIWQDGTINFYRVGNYLRQNLASLVELYFLLRAVKRLAAKYKTELEQSSNELANRIEANPPADEWATRDTDTIYEAPEEPTDEPQQGGGSNIPQGMTRALLKLEQWDATDRINAYTKSVSNCDSGSLWQPDLLESNDS
;
A
#
# COMPACT_ATOMS: atom_id res chain seq x y z
N MET A 1 -65.89 -4.50 31.94
CA MET A 1 -65.08 -4.86 30.77
C MET A 1 -64.46 -3.58 30.24
N THR A 2 -63.22 -3.29 30.65
CA THR A 2 -62.48 -2.08 30.27
C THR A 2 -61.11 -2.56 29.85
N SER A 3 -60.88 -2.61 28.54
CA SER A 3 -59.62 -3.02 27.93
C SER A 3 -58.69 -1.81 27.90
N ALA A 4 -57.60 -1.90 28.65
CA ALA A 4 -56.49 -0.95 28.60
C ALA A 4 -55.55 -1.39 27.47
N ALA A 5 -55.40 -0.56 26.45
CA ALA A 5 -54.40 -0.72 25.41
C ALA A 5 -53.10 -0.06 25.87
N THR A 6 -52.14 -0.87 26.32
CA THR A 6 -50.75 -0.45 26.53
C THR A 6 -50.06 -0.32 25.18
N SER A 7 -49.77 0.92 24.78
CA SER A 7 -48.90 1.24 23.65
C SER A 7 -47.45 1.09 24.10
N GLU A 8 -46.83 -0.04 23.76
CA GLU A 8 -45.39 -0.23 23.89
C GLU A 8 -44.69 0.53 22.74
N THR A 9 -44.27 1.76 23.01
CA THR A 9 -43.28 2.44 22.19
C THR A 9 -41.94 1.73 22.36
N SER A 10 -41.64 0.82 21.43
CA SER A 10 -40.31 0.23 21.24
C SER A 10 -39.31 1.34 20.96
N THR A 11 -38.59 1.79 21.99
CA THR A 11 -37.39 2.60 21.87
C THR A 11 -36.33 1.77 21.16
N ARG A 12 -36.28 1.86 19.82
CA ARG A 12 -35.16 1.38 19.02
C ARG A 12 -33.91 2.12 19.48
N SER A 13 -33.13 1.46 20.33
CA SER A 13 -31.79 1.86 20.70
C SER A 13 -30.99 2.05 19.41
N CYS A 14 -30.74 3.31 19.04
CA CYS A 14 -29.85 3.70 17.96
C CYS A 14 -28.41 3.45 18.40
N LYS A 15 -28.03 2.17 18.57
CA LYS A 15 -26.63 1.80 18.68
C LYS A 15 -25.99 2.11 17.33
N SER A 16 -25.18 3.16 17.29
CA SER A 16 -24.21 3.41 16.22
C SER A 16 -23.46 2.11 15.99
N ARG A 17 -23.68 1.47 14.84
CA ARG A 17 -22.91 0.29 14.45
C ARG A 17 -21.62 0.80 13.84
N MET A 18 -20.53 0.75 14.62
CA MET A 18 -19.19 0.89 14.06
C MET A 18 -19.05 -0.07 12.89
N THR A 19 -18.79 0.49 11.71
CA THR A 19 -18.65 -0.29 10.48
C THR A 19 -17.18 -0.34 10.13
N ALA A 20 -16.64 -1.52 9.86
CA ALA A 20 -15.26 -1.63 9.37
C ALA A 20 -15.11 -0.88 8.04
N ALA A 21 -13.98 -0.18 7.83
CA ALA A 21 -13.73 0.57 6.60
C ALA A 21 -13.86 -0.30 5.35
N SER A 22 -13.37 -1.54 5.40
CA SER A 22 -13.47 -2.52 4.32
C SER A 22 -14.92 -2.89 3.98
N GLU A 23 -15.82 -2.90 4.97
CA GLU A 23 -17.25 -3.15 4.75
C GLU A 23 -17.96 -1.92 4.19
N LEU A 24 -17.61 -0.72 4.66
CA LEU A 24 -18.09 0.53 4.06
C LEU A 24 -17.68 0.64 2.58
N ALA A 25 -16.41 0.33 2.27
CA ALA A 25 -15.85 0.43 0.93
C ALA A 25 -16.58 -0.43 -0.11
N LYS A 26 -17.22 -1.54 0.31
CA LYS A 26 -18.02 -2.44 -0.55
C LYS A 26 -19.43 -1.92 -0.86
N LYS A 27 -19.89 -0.87 -0.16
CA LYS A 27 -21.26 -0.38 -0.24
C LYS A 27 -21.31 1.00 -0.88
N ASP A 28 -21.40 1.04 -2.21
CA ASP A 28 -21.29 2.27 -3.01
C ASP A 28 -22.10 3.47 -2.49
N ARG A 29 -23.34 3.23 -2.05
CA ARG A 29 -24.20 4.31 -1.52
C ARG A 29 -23.70 4.84 -0.18
N GLU A 30 -23.42 3.95 0.78
CA GLU A 30 -22.93 4.34 2.11
C GLU A 30 -21.54 5.00 1.99
N PHE A 31 -20.69 4.49 1.11
CA PHE A 31 -19.41 5.10 0.79
C PHE A 31 -19.56 6.50 0.18
N ALA A 32 -20.50 6.69 -0.75
CA ALA A 32 -20.75 8.00 -1.35
C ALA A 32 -21.27 9.03 -0.31
N ASP A 33 -22.13 8.60 0.61
CA ASP A 33 -22.60 9.43 1.71
C ASP A 33 -21.46 9.81 2.66
N TRP A 34 -20.59 8.85 3.02
CA TRP A 34 -19.35 9.10 3.78
C TRP A 34 -18.42 10.07 3.04
N ALA A 35 -18.12 9.79 1.77
CA ALA A 35 -17.25 10.62 0.93
C ALA A 35 -17.74 12.06 0.88
N LYS A 36 -19.05 12.28 0.69
CA LYS A 36 -19.65 13.62 0.73
C LYS A 36 -19.46 14.29 2.08
N ALA A 37 -19.65 13.57 3.20
CA ALA A 37 -19.48 14.12 4.55
C ALA A 37 -18.02 14.56 4.82
N VAL A 38 -17.05 13.84 4.24
CA VAL A 38 -15.61 14.16 4.36
C VAL A 38 -15.07 14.97 3.16
N LYS A 39 -15.97 15.61 2.41
CA LYS A 39 -15.66 16.51 1.28
C LYS A 39 -14.83 15.86 0.17
N VAL A 40 -15.16 14.63 -0.21
CA VAL A 40 -14.51 13.89 -1.29
C VAL A 40 -15.43 13.84 -2.51
N ASP A 41 -14.89 14.18 -3.68
CA ASP A 41 -15.52 13.80 -4.96
C ASP A 41 -15.26 12.29 -5.18
N PRO A 42 -16.31 11.45 -5.17
CA PRO A 42 -16.13 10.00 -5.31
C PRO A 42 -15.63 9.60 -6.69
N LYS A 43 -15.65 10.49 -7.70
CA LYS A 43 -15.25 10.15 -9.07
C LYS A 43 -13.76 10.41 -9.29
N ILE A 44 -13.08 9.42 -9.87
CA ILE A 44 -11.74 9.62 -10.42
C ILE A 44 -11.87 10.31 -11.79
N LYS A 45 -11.34 11.53 -11.89
CA LYS A 45 -11.33 12.32 -13.12
C LYS A 45 -10.25 11.81 -14.07
N ALA A 46 -10.65 11.47 -15.29
CA ALA A 46 -9.72 10.97 -16.31
C ALA A 46 -8.87 12.07 -16.97
N ILE A 47 -9.35 13.32 -16.94
CA ILE A 47 -8.71 14.47 -17.58
C ILE A 47 -8.09 15.34 -16.48
N LEU A 48 -6.78 15.58 -16.60
CA LEU A 48 -6.07 16.51 -15.73
C LEU A 48 -6.41 17.96 -16.13
N PRO A 49 -6.67 18.85 -15.17
CA PRO A 49 -6.85 20.27 -15.46
C PRO A 49 -5.61 20.91 -16.12
N GLY A 50 -5.84 22.06 -16.74
CA GLY A 50 -4.78 22.85 -17.41
C GLY A 50 -3.82 23.58 -16.47
N GLY A 51 -4.14 23.67 -15.17
CA GLY A 51 -3.38 24.45 -14.19
C GLY A 51 -1.93 23.99 -14.00
N SER A 52 -1.07 24.91 -13.56
CA SER A 52 0.35 24.67 -13.30
C SER A 52 0.59 23.69 -12.17
N GLU A 53 -0.33 23.63 -11.21
CA GLU A 53 -0.31 22.65 -10.12
C GLU A 53 -0.36 21.20 -10.64
N PHE A 54 -0.98 20.94 -11.79
CA PHE A 54 -1.00 19.62 -12.43
C PHE A 54 0.18 19.35 -13.35
N ALA A 55 1.13 20.29 -13.50
CA ALA A 55 2.30 20.11 -14.35
C ALA A 55 3.16 18.93 -13.88
N CYS A 56 3.32 18.76 -12.56
CA CYS A 56 4.07 17.64 -12.00
C CYS A 56 3.45 16.28 -12.40
N ILE A 57 2.12 16.13 -12.35
CA ILE A 57 1.47 14.87 -12.75
C ILE A 57 1.67 14.57 -14.25
N LYS A 58 1.61 15.60 -15.11
CA LYS A 58 1.89 15.45 -16.55
C LYS A 58 3.35 15.06 -16.80
N GLU A 59 4.27 15.65 -16.04
CA GLU A 59 5.69 15.31 -16.07
C GLU A 59 5.91 13.85 -15.63
N LEU A 60 5.33 13.42 -14.51
CA LEU A 60 5.36 12.03 -14.05
C LEU A 60 4.88 11.04 -15.13
N GLN A 61 3.76 11.36 -15.80
CA GLN A 61 3.20 10.56 -16.91
C GLN A 61 4.09 10.54 -18.16
N SER A 62 4.85 11.61 -18.39
CA SER A 62 5.79 11.69 -19.49
C SER A 62 7.08 10.93 -19.18
N ASP A 63 7.58 11.07 -17.95
CA ASP A 63 8.82 10.46 -17.49
C ASP A 63 8.69 8.96 -17.32
N SER A 64 7.51 8.46 -16.96
CA SER A 64 7.25 7.01 -16.91
C SER A 64 7.44 6.30 -18.26
N LYS A 65 7.42 7.06 -19.36
CA LYS A 65 7.58 6.57 -20.75
C LYS A 65 8.99 6.80 -21.31
N LYS A 66 9.90 7.40 -20.55
CA LYS A 66 11.31 7.57 -20.90
C LYS A 66 12.09 6.37 -20.36
N LEU A 67 12.44 5.44 -21.24
CA LEU A 67 13.03 4.15 -20.88
C LEU A 67 14.51 4.09 -21.28
N PRO A 68 15.35 3.31 -20.58
CA PRO A 68 16.71 3.05 -21.03
C PRO A 68 16.78 2.33 -22.37
N GLY A 69 17.69 2.76 -23.24
CA GLY A 69 17.84 2.27 -24.61
C GLY A 69 18.15 0.78 -24.71
N TRP A 70 18.86 0.24 -23.72
CA TRP A 70 19.23 -1.17 -23.64
C TRP A 70 18.02 -2.11 -23.51
N LEU A 71 16.86 -1.62 -23.04
CA LEU A 71 15.62 -2.41 -22.97
C LEU A 71 15.04 -2.81 -24.34
N ARG A 72 15.61 -2.29 -25.44
CA ARG A 72 15.25 -2.68 -26.81
C ARG A 72 16.10 -3.84 -27.34
N ASP A 73 17.23 -4.10 -26.71
CA ASP A 73 18.19 -5.10 -27.17
C ASP A 73 18.14 -6.32 -26.25
N PRO A 74 17.56 -7.46 -26.68
CA PRO A 74 17.50 -8.65 -25.84
C PRO A 74 18.88 -9.23 -25.49
N ASP A 75 19.94 -8.83 -26.20
CA ASP A 75 21.32 -9.28 -26.00
C ASP A 75 22.14 -8.31 -25.13
N SER A 76 21.50 -7.24 -24.63
CA SER A 76 22.07 -6.29 -23.66
C SER A 76 22.63 -7.02 -22.42
N LYS A 77 23.84 -6.61 -22.01
CA LYS A 77 24.54 -7.15 -20.83
C LYS A 77 23.80 -6.85 -19.52
N GLU A 78 23.01 -5.78 -19.49
CA GLU A 78 22.21 -5.33 -18.36
C GLU A 78 21.17 -6.40 -17.96
N PHE A 79 20.72 -7.23 -18.90
CA PHE A 79 19.89 -8.39 -18.59
C PHE A 79 20.63 -9.55 -17.91
N GLY A 80 21.93 -9.43 -17.65
CA GLY A 80 22.75 -10.40 -16.95
C GLY A 80 22.30 -10.67 -15.51
N HIS A 81 21.76 -9.65 -14.84
CA HIS A 81 21.27 -9.70 -13.45
C HIS A 81 19.98 -10.49 -13.26
N ILE A 82 19.26 -10.81 -14.35
CA ILE A 82 18.00 -11.54 -14.27
C ILE A 82 18.24 -13.01 -13.93
N PRO A 83 17.56 -13.56 -12.89
CA PRO A 83 17.58 -14.98 -12.57
C PRO A 83 17.20 -15.87 -13.78
N PRO A 84 17.88 -17.03 -14.00
CA PRO A 84 17.68 -17.87 -15.18
C PRO A 84 16.21 -18.18 -15.51
N VAL A 85 15.39 -18.45 -14.50
CA VAL A 85 13.96 -18.80 -14.64
C VAL A 85 13.12 -17.70 -15.33
N TYR A 86 13.52 -16.44 -15.22
CA TYR A 86 12.79 -15.30 -15.80
C TYR A 86 13.37 -14.83 -17.14
N ARG A 87 14.55 -15.32 -17.55
CA ARG A 87 15.24 -14.86 -18.78
C ARG A 87 14.43 -15.11 -20.06
N LYS A 88 13.53 -16.10 -20.05
CA LYS A 88 12.59 -16.38 -21.14
C LYS A 88 11.71 -15.16 -21.50
N TRP A 89 11.52 -14.23 -20.57
CA TRP A 89 10.68 -13.04 -20.77
C TRP A 89 11.41 -11.83 -21.36
N LYS A 90 12.74 -11.87 -21.51
CA LYS A 90 13.54 -10.75 -22.08
C LYS A 90 13.11 -10.39 -23.50
N LYS A 91 13.06 -11.38 -24.39
CA LYS A 91 12.66 -11.18 -25.79
C LYS A 91 11.22 -10.66 -25.90
N PRO A 92 10.22 -11.24 -25.19
CA PRO A 92 8.88 -10.67 -25.11
C PRO A 92 8.85 -9.22 -24.61
N LEU A 93 9.59 -8.88 -23.56
CA LEU A 93 9.67 -7.50 -23.05
C LEU A 93 10.22 -6.55 -24.11
N CYS A 94 11.39 -6.86 -24.69
CA CYS A 94 12.03 -6.03 -25.72
C CYS A 94 11.09 -5.84 -26.93
N SER A 95 10.41 -6.90 -27.35
CA SER A 95 9.45 -6.85 -28.46
C SER A 95 8.24 -5.96 -28.15
N GLN A 96 7.73 -5.93 -26.92
CA GLN A 96 6.63 -5.04 -26.53
C GLN A 96 7.04 -3.56 -26.49
N LEU A 97 8.33 -3.28 -26.25
CA LEU A 97 8.86 -1.93 -26.12
C LEU A 97 9.35 -1.35 -27.45
N LYS A 98 10.08 -2.14 -28.26
CA LYS A 98 10.85 -1.66 -29.42
C LYS A 98 10.03 -0.89 -30.46
N ASP A 99 8.84 -1.39 -30.79
CA ASP A 99 8.02 -0.84 -31.86
C ASP A 99 6.84 0.01 -31.35
N ASN A 100 6.82 0.31 -30.05
CA ASN A 100 5.72 1.05 -29.45
C ASN A 100 6.04 2.56 -29.40
N PRO A 101 5.37 3.40 -30.21
CA PRO A 101 5.66 4.83 -30.31
C PRO A 101 5.32 5.61 -29.03
N ARG A 102 4.67 4.98 -28.04
CA ARG A 102 4.41 5.56 -26.72
C ARG A 102 5.71 5.81 -25.93
N TYR A 103 6.76 5.02 -26.19
CA TYR A 103 7.99 5.06 -25.41
C TYR A 103 9.08 5.84 -26.13
N THR A 104 9.86 6.57 -25.34
CA THR A 104 11.08 7.24 -25.78
C THR A 104 12.26 6.60 -25.08
N PHE A 105 13.40 6.52 -25.76
CA PHE A 105 14.57 5.80 -25.25
C PHE A 105 15.76 6.73 -25.08
N ASN A 106 16.46 6.60 -23.95
CA ASN A 106 17.67 7.37 -23.65
C ASN A 106 18.86 6.44 -23.33
N GLU A 107 20.07 6.96 -23.44
CA GLU A 107 21.30 6.22 -23.11
C GLU A 107 21.64 6.30 -21.61
N SER A 108 20.62 6.32 -20.73
CA SER A 108 20.83 6.45 -19.29
C SER A 108 21.47 5.18 -18.71
N GLU A 109 22.61 5.34 -18.03
CA GLU A 109 23.33 4.27 -17.32
C GLU A 109 22.80 4.08 -15.89
N ASP A 110 21.48 3.98 -15.74
CA ASP A 110 20.90 3.80 -14.42
C ASP A 110 21.13 2.37 -13.90
N GLN A 111 22.04 2.24 -12.94
CA GLN A 111 22.48 0.95 -12.41
C GLN A 111 21.42 0.20 -11.60
N THR A 112 20.34 0.88 -11.18
CA THR A 112 19.25 0.29 -10.40
C THR A 112 18.23 -0.43 -11.28
N VAL A 113 18.04 0.05 -12.51
CA VAL A 113 17.01 -0.46 -13.43
C VAL A 113 17.22 -1.95 -13.78
N PRO A 114 18.44 -2.45 -14.05
CA PRO A 114 18.67 -3.87 -14.32
C PRO A 114 18.07 -4.82 -13.26
N PHE A 115 18.20 -4.47 -11.98
CA PHE A 115 17.64 -5.25 -10.87
C PHE A 115 16.12 -5.13 -10.80
N ALA A 116 15.58 -3.92 -10.97
CA ALA A 116 14.13 -3.69 -11.03
C ALA A 116 13.45 -4.53 -12.12
N ILE A 117 14.11 -4.68 -13.28
CA ILE A 117 13.61 -5.49 -14.38
C ILE A 117 13.50 -6.96 -13.97
N GLY A 118 14.46 -7.49 -13.19
CA GLY A 118 14.34 -8.83 -12.60
C GLY A 118 13.04 -9.01 -11.79
N LEU A 119 12.73 -8.05 -10.92
CA LEU A 119 11.49 -8.04 -10.13
C LEU A 119 10.23 -7.91 -10.99
N ILE A 120 10.26 -7.04 -12.01
CA ILE A 120 9.15 -6.90 -12.97
C ILE A 120 8.86 -8.22 -13.69
N LEU A 121 9.90 -8.92 -14.13
CA LEU A 121 9.72 -10.23 -14.78
C LEU A 121 9.21 -11.29 -13.80
N GLN A 122 9.57 -11.20 -12.52
CA GLN A 122 9.01 -12.04 -11.46
C GLN A 122 7.52 -11.75 -11.26
N VAL A 123 7.11 -10.48 -11.09
CA VAL A 123 5.70 -10.04 -10.98
C VAL A 123 4.88 -10.59 -12.16
N TYR A 124 5.39 -10.41 -13.37
CA TYR A 124 4.73 -10.90 -14.58
C TYR A 124 4.60 -12.43 -14.56
N ASN A 125 5.70 -13.13 -14.31
CA ASN A 125 5.71 -14.59 -14.28
C ASN A 125 4.74 -15.14 -13.23
N HIS A 126 4.70 -14.57 -12.03
CA HIS A 126 3.77 -14.97 -11.00
C HIS A 126 2.32 -14.70 -11.38
N GLY A 127 2.03 -13.51 -11.93
CA GLY A 127 0.71 -13.19 -12.49
C GLY A 127 0.24 -14.21 -13.52
N THR A 128 1.11 -14.63 -14.45
CA THR A 128 0.77 -15.69 -15.41
C THR A 128 0.51 -17.05 -14.76
N ARG A 129 1.13 -17.36 -13.61
CA ARG A 129 0.92 -18.63 -12.88
C ARG A 129 -0.38 -18.65 -12.09
N ILE A 130 -0.78 -17.52 -11.50
CA ILE A 130 -2.04 -17.39 -10.76
C ILE A 130 -3.24 -17.56 -11.72
N GLU A 131 -3.14 -17.04 -12.94
CA GLU A 131 -4.23 -17.10 -13.90
C GLU A 131 -4.39 -18.45 -14.62
N THR A 132 -3.49 -19.41 -14.38
CA THR A 132 -3.62 -20.76 -14.95
C THR A 132 -4.88 -21.46 -14.42
N PRO A 133 -5.77 -21.99 -15.30
CA PRO A 133 -7.12 -22.49 -14.94
C PRO A 133 -7.22 -23.54 -13.81
N ASN A 134 -6.12 -24.17 -13.41
CA ASN A 134 -6.08 -25.22 -12.40
C ASN A 134 -5.53 -24.76 -11.04
N ARG A 135 -5.37 -23.46 -10.81
CA ARG A 135 -4.73 -22.88 -9.61
C ARG A 135 -5.63 -21.94 -8.83
N ASN A 136 -6.92 -22.25 -8.72
CA ASN A 136 -7.87 -21.43 -7.96
C ASN A 136 -7.50 -21.26 -6.48
N SER A 137 -6.67 -22.13 -5.91
CA SER A 137 -6.16 -22.01 -4.54
C SER A 137 -5.08 -20.95 -4.33
N LEU A 138 -4.48 -20.39 -5.40
CA LEU A 138 -3.42 -19.36 -5.33
C LEU A 138 -3.96 -17.94 -5.59
N LYS A 139 -5.23 -17.72 -5.27
CA LYS A 139 -5.94 -16.45 -5.42
C LYS A 139 -6.14 -15.78 -4.07
N SER A 140 -5.25 -15.96 -3.10
CA SER A 140 -5.31 -15.11 -1.91
C SER A 140 -4.89 -13.69 -2.28
N GLU A 141 -5.39 -12.70 -1.52
CA GLU A 141 -4.94 -11.31 -1.66
C GLU A 141 -3.42 -11.20 -1.45
N THR A 142 -2.90 -11.91 -0.46
CA THR A 142 -1.46 -12.03 -0.16
C THR A 142 -0.64 -12.55 -1.34
N ASP A 143 -1.09 -13.63 -2.00
CA ASP A 143 -0.41 -14.17 -3.18
C ASP A 143 -0.36 -13.15 -4.32
N VAL A 144 -1.42 -12.38 -4.48
CA VAL A 144 -1.55 -11.38 -5.53
C VAL A 144 -0.62 -10.20 -5.30
N ARG A 145 -0.56 -9.70 -4.05
CA ARG A 145 0.18 -8.49 -3.70
C ARG A 145 1.67 -8.71 -3.47
N PHE A 146 2.10 -9.90 -3.05
CA PHE A 146 3.49 -10.16 -2.62
C PHE A 146 4.55 -9.62 -3.59
N ASP A 147 4.45 -9.93 -4.88
CA ASP A 147 5.44 -9.45 -5.85
C ASP A 147 5.31 -7.95 -6.17
N ILE A 148 4.09 -7.39 -6.08
CA ILE A 148 3.88 -5.95 -6.28
C ILE A 148 4.45 -5.19 -5.08
N ASP A 149 4.21 -5.65 -3.86
CA ASP A 149 4.79 -5.11 -2.63
C ASP A 149 6.31 -5.11 -2.73
N ASN A 150 6.92 -6.21 -3.20
CA ASN A 150 8.37 -6.27 -3.42
C ASN A 150 8.86 -5.24 -4.46
N LEU A 151 8.09 -5.02 -5.54
CA LEU A 151 8.44 -4.02 -6.56
C LEU A 151 8.32 -2.59 -6.01
N VAL A 152 7.29 -2.31 -5.22
CA VAL A 152 7.08 -1.00 -4.59
C VAL A 152 8.17 -0.75 -3.54
N MET A 153 8.44 -1.72 -2.67
CA MET A 153 9.53 -1.66 -1.69
C MET A 153 10.87 -1.40 -2.37
N TYR A 154 11.20 -2.16 -3.42
CA TYR A 154 12.41 -1.91 -4.19
C TYR A 154 12.47 -0.49 -4.78
N SER A 155 11.35 0.06 -5.23
CA SER A 155 11.32 1.45 -5.71
C SER A 155 11.62 2.49 -4.63
N CYS A 156 11.35 2.17 -3.35
CA CYS A 156 11.75 2.98 -2.21
C CYS A 156 13.25 2.83 -1.92
N ASP A 157 13.78 1.61 -1.91
CA ASP A 157 15.14 1.32 -1.44
C ASP A 157 16.23 1.50 -2.51
N ALA A 158 15.87 1.54 -3.79
CA ALA A 158 16.85 1.45 -4.88
C ALA A 158 17.74 2.68 -5.09
N ASP A 159 17.35 3.86 -4.59
CA ASP A 159 18.19 5.06 -4.68
C ASP A 159 18.80 5.36 -3.30
N GLU A 160 19.97 6.01 -3.27
CA GLU A 160 20.74 6.31 -2.04
C GLU A 160 19.98 7.14 -0.99
N ASP A 161 18.90 7.81 -1.40
CA ASP A 161 18.04 8.57 -0.50
C ASP A 161 17.08 7.63 0.25
N GLU A 162 17.43 7.26 1.49
CA GLU A 162 16.60 6.52 2.47
C GLU A 162 15.39 7.33 2.99
N LEU A 163 14.79 8.14 2.12
CA LEU A 163 13.78 9.11 2.49
C LEU A 163 12.38 8.50 2.65
N LEU A 164 12.11 7.46 1.87
CA LEU A 164 10.79 6.83 1.81
C LEU A 164 10.84 5.45 2.40
N VAL A 165 9.85 5.14 3.22
CA VAL A 165 9.65 3.83 3.82
C VAL A 165 8.41 3.21 3.21
N TYR A 166 8.51 1.97 2.74
CA TYR A 166 7.34 1.16 2.40
C TYR A 166 6.95 0.28 3.59
N SER A 167 5.71 0.38 4.03
CA SER A 167 5.16 -0.40 5.14
C SER A 167 3.85 -1.03 4.73
N THR A 168 3.61 -2.27 5.15
CA THR A 168 2.36 -3.00 4.89
C THR A 168 1.43 -2.96 6.10
N GLU A 169 0.13 -3.18 5.87
CA GLU A 169 -0.89 -3.31 6.93
C GLU A 169 -0.98 -2.11 7.88
N GLN A 170 -0.80 -0.89 7.35
CA GLN A 170 -0.76 0.31 8.16
C GLN A 170 -2.17 0.84 8.44
N LYS A 171 -2.48 1.06 9.72
CA LYS A 171 -3.77 1.61 10.15
C LYS A 171 -3.76 3.14 10.11
N LEU A 172 -4.57 3.72 9.24
CA LEU A 172 -4.69 5.15 9.00
C LEU A 172 -5.98 5.69 9.61
N LYS A 173 -5.91 6.86 10.24
CA LYS A 173 -7.05 7.57 10.83
C LYS A 173 -7.97 8.10 9.74
N LEU A 174 -9.27 8.14 9.99
CA LEU A 174 -10.23 8.77 9.10
C LEU A 174 -10.85 10.00 9.76
N PRO A 175 -11.19 11.04 8.99
CA PRO A 175 -11.85 12.21 9.52
C PRO A 175 -13.30 11.91 9.94
N SER A 176 -13.81 12.71 10.88
CA SER A 176 -15.17 12.59 11.39
C SER A 176 -16.21 12.92 10.31
N ALA A 177 -17.02 11.93 9.95
CA ALA A 177 -18.15 12.09 9.03
C ALA A 177 -19.38 12.60 9.79
N LYS A 178 -19.42 13.89 10.11
CA LYS A 178 -20.59 14.53 10.74
C LYS A 178 -21.72 14.68 9.70
N SER A 179 -22.59 13.69 9.62
CA SER A 179 -23.82 13.78 8.82
C SER A 179 -24.84 14.68 9.52
N SER A 180 -25.56 15.49 8.74
CA SER A 180 -26.70 16.26 9.24
C SER A 180 -27.89 15.38 9.63
N GLN A 181 -27.88 14.09 9.29
CA GLN A 181 -28.91 13.11 9.66
C GLN A 181 -28.33 12.03 10.58
N PRO A 182 -28.72 12.00 11.88
CA PRO A 182 -28.18 11.06 12.87
C PRO A 182 -28.43 9.57 12.54
N SER A 183 -29.53 9.25 11.85
CA SER A 183 -29.95 7.86 11.62
C SER A 183 -29.10 7.11 10.59
N ASN A 184 -28.27 7.81 9.81
CA ASN A 184 -27.40 7.24 8.77
C ASN A 184 -25.92 7.55 9.02
N GLN A 185 -25.56 7.84 10.28
CA GLN A 185 -24.17 8.16 10.60
C GLN A 185 -23.32 6.88 10.46
N VAL A 186 -22.46 6.86 9.44
CA VAL A 186 -21.46 5.82 9.28
C VAL A 186 -20.26 6.20 10.15
N ASP A 187 -20.07 5.46 11.24
CA ASP A 187 -18.96 5.66 12.15
C ASP A 187 -17.79 4.74 11.75
N VAL A 188 -16.82 5.33 11.04
CA VAL A 188 -15.56 4.68 10.69
C VAL A 188 -14.41 5.58 11.11
N THR A 189 -13.62 5.10 12.06
CA THR A 189 -12.54 5.88 12.67
C THR A 189 -11.18 5.68 12.02
N SER A 190 -11.01 4.56 11.31
CA SER A 190 -9.74 4.18 10.69
C SER A 190 -9.95 3.20 9.55
N THR A 191 -8.96 3.10 8.66
CA THR A 191 -8.83 2.08 7.62
C THR A 191 -7.47 1.42 7.73
N THR A 192 -7.36 0.14 7.36
CA THR A 192 -6.05 -0.52 7.20
C THR A 192 -5.72 -0.52 5.71
N ALA A 193 -4.55 0.02 5.38
CA ALA A 193 -4.03 0.02 4.03
C ALA A 193 -3.10 -1.17 3.82
N ASP A 194 -3.24 -1.84 2.67
CA ASP A 194 -2.39 -2.98 2.33
C ASP A 194 -0.92 -2.55 2.25
N GLY A 195 -0.66 -1.40 1.62
CA GLY A 195 0.67 -0.79 1.55
C GLY A 195 0.64 0.72 1.71
N VAL A 196 1.69 1.28 2.30
CA VAL A 196 1.87 2.72 2.48
C VAL A 196 3.32 3.08 2.18
N ILE A 197 3.53 4.04 1.28
CA ILE A 197 4.81 4.74 1.17
C ILE A 197 4.71 6.01 2.00
N SER A 198 5.56 6.13 3.01
CA SER A 198 5.65 7.31 3.85
C SER A 198 7.00 8.02 3.72
N LEU A 199 6.93 9.34 3.85
CA LEU A 199 8.06 10.26 3.89
C LEU A 199 8.38 10.56 5.36
N ASP A 200 9.57 10.16 5.82
CA ASP A 200 10.02 10.42 7.19
C ASP A 200 10.78 11.76 7.26
N LEU A 201 10.30 12.67 8.10
CA LEU A 201 10.88 13.99 8.34
C LEU A 201 11.51 14.02 9.74
N ILE A 202 12.73 13.50 9.81
CA ILE A 202 13.53 13.45 11.02
C ILE A 202 13.87 14.88 11.46
N GLY A 203 13.57 15.22 12.71
CA GLY A 203 13.91 16.52 13.29
C GLY A 203 13.11 17.70 12.72
N PHE A 204 11.94 17.45 12.15
CA PHE A 204 11.06 18.53 11.68
C PHE A 204 10.54 19.33 12.88
N GLU A 205 11.21 20.45 13.15
CA GLU A 205 11.00 21.34 14.31
C GLU A 205 9.52 21.60 14.67
N PRO A 206 8.64 21.98 13.71
CA PRO A 206 7.24 22.25 13.99
C PRO A 206 6.50 21.06 14.62
N TYR A 207 6.97 19.84 14.40
CA TYR A 207 6.39 18.62 14.94
C TYR A 207 7.16 18.10 16.17
N SER A 208 8.49 18.09 16.12
CA SER A 208 9.31 17.48 17.18
C SER A 208 9.26 18.24 18.51
N PHE A 209 9.04 19.56 18.50
CA PHE A 209 8.87 20.37 19.72
C PHE A 209 7.41 20.54 20.15
N SER A 210 6.47 20.00 19.39
CA SER A 210 5.05 20.02 19.74
C SER A 210 4.76 19.05 20.88
N ASP A 211 3.70 19.34 21.65
CA ASP A 211 3.19 18.39 22.63
C ASP A 211 2.61 17.12 21.97
N LEU A 212 2.41 16.07 22.77
CA LEU A 212 1.89 14.79 22.29
C LEU A 212 0.48 14.89 21.67
N GLN A 213 -0.34 15.85 22.08
CA GLN A 213 -1.69 16.01 21.54
C GLN A 213 -1.63 16.57 20.12
N LEU A 214 -0.80 17.59 19.90
CA LEU A 214 -0.57 18.15 18.58
C LEU A 214 0.14 17.15 17.66
N GLN A 215 1.10 16.36 18.17
CA GLN A 215 1.70 15.27 17.38
C GLN A 215 0.65 14.21 16.96
N ALA A 216 -0.23 13.82 17.89
CA ALA A 216 -1.32 12.89 17.59
C ALA A 216 -2.29 13.48 16.55
N LEU A 217 -2.54 14.77 16.61
CA LEU A 217 -3.39 15.49 15.65
C LEU A 217 -2.75 15.57 14.26
N LEU A 218 -1.44 15.81 14.17
CA LEU A 218 -0.73 15.92 12.89
C LEU A 218 -0.39 14.56 12.24
N SER A 219 -0.62 13.45 12.94
CA SER A 219 -0.34 12.10 12.43
C SER A 219 -1.56 11.47 11.76
N ALA A 220 -1.39 11.05 10.50
CA ALA A 220 -2.35 10.20 9.79
C ALA A 220 -2.43 8.77 10.35
N PHE A 221 -1.42 8.30 11.09
CA PHE A 221 -1.36 6.94 11.60
C PHE A 221 -2.18 6.79 12.88
N SER A 222 -2.87 5.66 13.02
CA SER A 222 -3.63 5.28 14.22
C SER A 222 -2.76 4.63 15.30
N THR A 223 -1.44 4.72 15.20
CA THR A 223 -0.49 4.14 16.16
C THR A 223 -0.52 4.89 17.50
N LYS A 224 -0.35 4.14 18.59
CA LYS A 224 -0.13 4.71 19.92
C LYS A 224 1.20 4.15 20.47
N PRO A 225 2.12 5.00 20.98
CA PRO A 225 2.10 6.47 20.95
C PRO A 225 2.44 7.06 19.56
N PRO A 226 2.25 8.38 19.34
CA PRO A 226 2.80 9.09 18.18
C PRO A 226 4.33 8.95 18.09
N THR A 227 4.88 8.99 16.89
CA THR A 227 6.32 8.99 16.63
C THR A 227 6.94 10.35 16.92
N SER A 228 8.25 10.40 17.21
CA SER A 228 9.00 11.65 17.37
C SER A 228 9.25 12.40 16.06
N ASN A 229 9.20 11.67 14.95
CA ASN A 229 9.34 12.21 13.59
C ASN A 229 7.97 12.43 12.97
N LEU A 230 7.87 13.44 12.11
CA LEU A 230 6.68 13.63 11.29
C LEU A 230 6.73 12.64 10.12
N ILE A 231 5.81 11.68 10.11
CA ILE A 231 5.69 10.70 9.04
C ILE A 231 4.52 11.11 8.15
N LEU A 232 4.81 11.51 6.91
CA LEU A 232 3.80 11.90 5.93
C LEU A 232 3.45 10.74 5.01
N VAL A 233 2.17 10.42 4.88
CA VAL A 233 1.71 9.44 3.90
C VAL A 233 1.79 10.05 2.48
N HIS A 234 2.53 9.41 1.58
CA HIS A 234 2.74 9.87 0.21
C HIS A 234 2.04 8.99 -0.82
N LEU A 235 2.00 7.68 -0.61
CA LEU A 235 1.25 6.74 -1.45
C LEU A 235 0.51 5.72 -0.58
N VAL A 236 -0.72 5.38 -0.97
CA VAL A 236 -1.53 4.30 -0.38
C VAL A 236 -1.78 3.24 -1.43
N ALA A 237 -1.57 1.97 -1.09
CA ALA A 237 -1.81 0.82 -1.96
C ALA A 237 -2.95 -0.06 -1.41
N GLU A 238 -3.84 -0.50 -2.29
CA GLU A 238 -4.91 -1.46 -1.98
C GLU A 238 -5.04 -2.52 -3.08
N TYR A 239 -5.02 -3.77 -2.67
CA TYR A 239 -5.16 -4.93 -3.51
C TYR A 239 -6.42 -5.67 -3.08
N LYS A 240 -7.16 -6.21 -4.05
CA LYS A 240 -8.36 -7.01 -3.77
C LYS A 240 -8.39 -8.13 -4.78
N CYS A 241 -8.41 -9.37 -4.30
CA CYS A 241 -8.38 -10.52 -5.20
C CYS A 241 -9.56 -10.50 -6.19
N ASP A 242 -10.78 -10.35 -5.67
CA ASP A 242 -12.01 -10.51 -6.44
C ASP A 242 -12.87 -9.23 -6.46
N GLY A 243 -12.23 -8.06 -6.58
CA GLY A 243 -12.97 -6.81 -6.48
C GLY A 243 -12.26 -5.57 -7.00
N ASN A 244 -12.70 -4.44 -6.46
CA ASN A 244 -12.15 -3.13 -6.74
C ASN A 244 -11.63 -2.53 -5.43
N GLY A 245 -10.31 -2.35 -5.31
CA GLY A 245 -9.68 -1.70 -4.16
C GLY A 245 -9.86 -0.18 -4.12
N GLU A 246 -10.52 0.41 -5.12
CA GLU A 246 -10.63 1.85 -5.30
C GLU A 246 -11.22 2.60 -4.10
N ASN A 247 -12.32 2.13 -3.51
CA ASN A 247 -12.97 2.85 -2.42
C ASN A 247 -12.11 2.82 -1.15
N GLN A 248 -11.52 1.67 -0.80
CA GLN A 248 -10.62 1.55 0.34
C GLN A 248 -9.36 2.41 0.14
N MET A 249 -8.84 2.47 -1.08
CA MET A 249 -7.66 3.27 -1.42
C MET A 249 -7.95 4.76 -1.25
N LYS A 250 -9.13 5.22 -1.68
CA LYS A 250 -9.60 6.58 -1.41
C LYS A 250 -9.68 6.87 0.08
N MET A 251 -10.16 5.92 0.90
CA MET A 251 -10.20 6.11 2.36
C MET A 251 -8.79 6.35 2.95
N GLY A 252 -7.81 5.55 2.55
CA GLY A 252 -6.43 5.76 2.98
C GLY A 252 -5.85 7.09 2.47
N MET A 253 -6.11 7.45 1.20
CA MET A 253 -5.67 8.74 0.66
C MET A 253 -6.32 9.93 1.37
N VAL A 254 -7.57 9.82 1.80
CA VAL A 254 -8.26 10.85 2.59
C VAL A 254 -7.53 11.11 3.89
N SER A 255 -7.04 10.06 4.58
CA SER A 255 -6.20 10.22 5.77
C SER A 255 -4.96 11.08 5.49
N ALA A 256 -4.21 10.72 4.46
CA ALA A 256 -3.00 11.44 4.04
C ALA A 256 -3.28 12.90 3.66
N LEU A 257 -4.37 13.15 2.93
CA LEU A 257 -4.76 14.49 2.50
C LEU A 257 -5.21 15.35 3.70
N TYR A 258 -5.94 14.78 4.65
CA TYR A 258 -6.31 15.50 5.88
C TYR A 258 -5.08 15.85 6.72
N GLN A 259 -4.11 14.94 6.85
CA GLN A 259 -2.82 15.24 7.47
C GLN A 259 -2.13 16.42 6.77
N LYS A 260 -2.01 16.39 5.43
CA LYS A 260 -1.40 17.50 4.66
C LYS A 260 -2.16 18.82 4.86
N LYS A 261 -3.49 18.79 4.99
CA LYS A 261 -4.30 19.97 5.30
C LYS A 261 -4.03 20.52 6.70
N MET A 262 -3.96 19.67 7.72
CA MET A 262 -3.68 20.09 9.10
C MET A 262 -2.30 20.74 9.26
N ILE A 263 -1.32 20.29 8.47
CA ILE A 263 0.03 20.86 8.43
C ILE A 263 0.09 22.13 7.57
N GLY A 264 -0.93 22.40 6.74
CA GLY A 264 -0.99 23.59 5.88
C GLY A 264 -0.29 23.44 4.53
N ILE A 265 -0.09 22.21 4.06
CA ILE A 265 0.53 21.84 2.77
C ILE A 265 -0.47 21.18 1.82
N GLN A 266 -1.74 21.59 1.88
CA GLN A 266 -2.83 20.96 1.10
C GLN A 266 -2.67 21.01 -0.43
N GLY A 267 -1.72 21.80 -0.96
CA GLY A 267 -1.39 21.85 -2.39
C GLY A 267 -0.51 20.68 -2.88
N GLN A 268 0.03 19.86 -1.97
CA GLN A 268 0.81 18.68 -2.36
C GLN A 268 -0.11 17.48 -2.66
N PHE A 269 0.21 16.74 -3.71
CA PHE A 269 -0.51 15.51 -4.07
C PHE A 269 -0.19 14.35 -3.11
N VAL A 270 -1.19 13.48 -2.94
CA VAL A 270 -1.04 12.12 -2.41
C VAL A 270 -1.34 11.14 -3.55
N PHE A 271 -0.66 10.01 -3.58
CA PHE A 271 -0.88 8.99 -4.61
C PHE A 271 -1.63 7.78 -4.08
N GLY A 272 -2.37 7.12 -4.95
CA GLY A 272 -3.06 5.88 -4.67
C GLY A 272 -2.72 4.84 -5.74
N LEU A 273 -2.37 3.62 -5.32
CA LEU A 273 -2.24 2.45 -6.17
C LEU A 273 -3.37 1.50 -5.80
N PHE A 274 -4.15 1.02 -6.77
CA PHE A 274 -5.19 0.05 -6.47
C PHE A 274 -5.36 -1.00 -7.55
N GLN A 275 -5.74 -2.21 -7.13
CA GLN A 275 -6.12 -3.28 -8.03
C GLN A 275 -7.61 -3.17 -8.39
N PHE A 276 -7.91 -3.39 -9.67
CA PHE A 276 -9.28 -3.50 -10.16
C PHE A 276 -9.35 -4.51 -11.31
N MET A 277 -10.53 -5.13 -11.50
CA MET A 277 -10.76 -6.12 -12.56
C MET A 277 -9.73 -7.27 -12.58
N GLY A 278 -9.23 -7.68 -11.41
CA GLY A 278 -8.32 -8.82 -11.23
C GLY A 278 -6.87 -8.60 -11.67
N ASN A 279 -6.61 -8.10 -12.89
CA ASN A 279 -5.26 -7.99 -13.44
C ASN A 279 -4.83 -6.55 -13.78
N ARG A 280 -5.64 -5.55 -13.42
CA ARG A 280 -5.34 -4.13 -13.67
C ARG A 280 -4.92 -3.43 -12.40
N LEU A 281 -3.98 -2.51 -12.55
CA LEU A 281 -3.52 -1.60 -11.52
C LEU A 281 -3.81 -0.17 -11.95
N GLY A 282 -4.47 0.60 -11.10
CA GLY A 282 -4.75 2.01 -11.30
C GLY A 282 -3.85 2.84 -10.40
N VAL A 283 -3.27 3.91 -10.95
CA VAL A 283 -2.58 4.92 -10.16
C VAL A 283 -3.34 6.24 -10.24
N VAL A 284 -3.63 6.82 -9.09
CA VAL A 284 -4.36 8.08 -8.93
C VAL A 284 -3.57 9.09 -8.13
N ALA A 285 -3.82 10.37 -8.37
CA ALA A 285 -3.32 11.47 -7.58
C ALA A 285 -4.52 12.17 -6.93
N GLY A 286 -4.45 12.41 -5.63
CA GLY A 286 -5.43 13.12 -4.83
C GLY A 286 -4.88 14.46 -4.38
N ILE A 287 -5.71 15.49 -4.34
CA ILE A 287 -5.36 16.84 -3.88
C ILE A 287 -6.58 17.55 -3.30
N TRP A 288 -6.36 18.50 -2.40
CA TRP A 288 -7.39 19.46 -2.00
C TRP A 288 -7.54 20.56 -3.03
N GLN A 289 -8.76 20.78 -3.50
CA GLN A 289 -9.10 21.85 -4.44
C GLN A 289 -10.47 22.40 -4.08
N ASP A 290 -10.54 23.72 -3.90
CA ASP A 290 -11.79 24.44 -3.58
C ASP A 290 -12.54 23.81 -2.38
N GLY A 291 -11.79 23.42 -1.35
CA GLY A 291 -12.32 22.81 -0.13
C GLY A 291 -12.81 21.36 -0.29
N THR A 292 -12.55 20.72 -1.43
CA THR A 292 -12.95 19.33 -1.73
C THR A 292 -11.73 18.51 -2.14
N ILE A 293 -11.66 17.26 -1.71
CA ILE A 293 -10.69 16.28 -2.18
C ILE A 293 -11.11 15.79 -3.56
N ASN A 294 -10.20 15.92 -4.53
CA ASN A 294 -10.41 15.49 -5.90
C ASN A 294 -9.37 14.44 -6.28
N PHE A 295 -9.79 13.42 -7.03
CA PHE A 295 -8.91 12.37 -7.53
C PHE A 295 -8.77 12.43 -9.05
N TYR A 296 -7.54 12.25 -9.52
CA TYR A 296 -7.19 12.30 -10.93
C TYR A 296 -6.44 11.04 -11.33
N ARG A 297 -6.81 10.46 -12.47
CA ARG A 297 -6.12 9.29 -13.00
C ARG A 297 -4.72 9.68 -13.49
N VAL A 298 -3.71 8.99 -12.97
CA VAL A 298 -2.33 9.12 -13.41
C VAL A 298 -2.00 8.04 -14.43
N GLY A 299 -2.38 6.78 -14.16
CA GLY A 299 -2.07 5.68 -15.06
C GLY A 299 -2.95 4.46 -14.83
N ASN A 300 -3.05 3.62 -15.85
CA ASN A 300 -3.68 2.31 -15.80
C ASN A 300 -2.72 1.29 -16.41
N TYR A 301 -2.45 0.21 -15.68
CA TYR A 301 -1.41 -0.76 -16.00
C TYR A 301 -2.00 -2.17 -15.98
N LEU A 302 -1.52 -3.01 -16.89
CA LEU A 302 -1.87 -4.43 -16.93
C LEU A 302 -0.73 -5.24 -16.33
N ARG A 303 -1.02 -6.05 -15.31
CA ARG A 303 -0.04 -6.95 -14.70
C ARG A 303 0.50 -8.00 -15.68
N GLN A 304 -0.31 -8.35 -16.67
CA GLN A 304 0.05 -9.29 -17.73
C GLN A 304 0.63 -8.60 -18.97
N ASN A 305 1.14 -7.39 -18.83
CA ASN A 305 1.83 -6.70 -19.91
C ASN A 305 3.16 -6.19 -19.37
N LEU A 306 4.25 -6.73 -19.92
CA LEU A 306 5.60 -6.43 -19.47
C LEU A 306 5.94 -4.95 -19.62
N ALA A 307 5.59 -4.35 -20.76
CA ALA A 307 5.77 -2.92 -20.98
C ALA A 307 4.99 -2.05 -19.98
N SER A 308 3.77 -2.47 -19.63
CA SER A 308 2.95 -1.77 -18.62
C SER A 308 3.55 -1.85 -17.22
N LEU A 309 4.13 -2.98 -16.83
CA LEU A 309 4.81 -3.10 -15.53
C LEU A 309 6.11 -2.27 -15.48
N VAL A 310 6.86 -2.20 -16.59
CA VAL A 310 8.01 -1.30 -16.71
C VAL A 310 7.55 0.16 -16.54
N GLU A 311 6.50 0.57 -17.25
CA GLU A 311 5.97 1.94 -17.13
C GLU A 311 5.46 2.24 -15.71
N LEU A 312 4.83 1.27 -15.03
CA LEU A 312 4.42 1.40 -13.62
C LEU A 312 5.63 1.64 -12.71
N TYR A 313 6.70 0.86 -12.86
CA TYR A 313 7.92 1.04 -12.06
C TYR A 313 8.53 2.44 -12.25
N PHE A 314 8.66 2.91 -13.49
CA PHE A 314 9.18 4.26 -13.74
C PHE A 314 8.24 5.35 -13.20
N LEU A 315 6.92 5.13 -13.22
CA LEU A 315 5.99 6.04 -12.56
C LEU A 315 6.20 6.08 -11.04
N LEU A 316 6.30 4.92 -10.38
CA LEU A 316 6.54 4.84 -8.93
C LEU A 316 7.83 5.55 -8.53
N ARG A 317 8.89 5.39 -9.32
CA ARG A 317 10.16 6.08 -9.10
C ARG A 317 10.05 7.59 -9.30
N ALA A 318 9.28 8.04 -10.28
CA ALA A 318 9.01 9.46 -10.47
C ALA A 318 8.18 10.04 -9.31
N VAL A 319 7.20 9.28 -8.78
CA VAL A 319 6.44 9.63 -7.57
C VAL A 319 7.36 9.74 -6.35
N LYS A 320 8.36 8.86 -6.21
CA LYS A 320 9.40 8.97 -5.17
C LYS A 320 10.20 10.26 -5.29
N ARG A 321 10.69 10.60 -6.50
CA ARG A 321 11.43 11.86 -6.73
C ARG A 321 10.60 13.10 -6.38
N LEU A 322 9.30 13.06 -6.66
CA LEU A 322 8.38 14.12 -6.25
C LEU A 322 8.27 14.23 -4.71
N ALA A 323 8.33 13.12 -3.99
CA ALA A 323 8.37 13.14 -2.53
C ALA A 323 9.64 13.82 -1.99
N ALA A 324 10.80 13.57 -2.61
CA ALA A 324 12.04 14.27 -2.28
C ALA A 324 11.93 15.78 -2.48
N LYS A 325 11.30 16.21 -3.58
CA LYS A 325 11.00 17.63 -3.81
C LYS A 325 10.09 18.20 -2.71
N TYR A 326 9.01 17.50 -2.34
CA TYR A 326 8.12 17.91 -1.26
C TYR A 326 8.82 18.00 0.09
N LYS A 327 9.78 17.12 0.38
CA LYS A 327 10.62 17.19 1.57
C LYS A 327 11.42 18.50 1.60
N THR A 328 12.11 18.83 0.51
CA THR A 328 12.87 20.07 0.41
C THR A 328 11.98 21.30 0.56
N GLU A 329 10.79 21.32 -0.06
CA GLU A 329 9.81 22.40 0.10
C GLU A 329 9.37 22.56 1.57
N LEU A 330 9.18 21.45 2.28
CA LEU A 330 8.82 21.44 3.70
C LEU A 330 9.94 21.95 4.60
N GLU A 331 11.17 21.48 4.38
CA GLU A 331 12.34 21.95 5.12
C GLU A 331 12.54 23.46 4.92
N GLN A 332 12.36 23.96 3.70
CA GLN A 332 12.45 25.39 3.38
C GLN A 332 11.33 26.24 4.00
N SER A 333 10.15 25.66 4.21
CA SER A 333 8.99 26.35 4.79
C SER A 333 8.79 26.09 6.28
N SER A 334 9.69 25.35 6.92
CA SER A 334 9.57 24.90 8.32
C SER A 334 9.18 26.02 9.30
N ASN A 335 9.90 27.14 9.28
CA ASN A 335 9.63 28.28 10.17
C ASN A 335 8.25 28.92 9.93
N GLU A 336 7.83 29.03 8.67
CA GLU A 336 6.52 29.59 8.34
C GLU A 336 5.40 28.67 8.83
N LEU A 337 5.60 27.35 8.69
CA LEU A 337 4.65 26.35 9.14
C LEU A 337 4.56 26.31 10.67
N ALA A 338 5.68 26.37 11.40
CA ALA A 338 5.69 26.50 12.85
C ALA A 338 4.85 27.71 13.32
N ASN A 339 5.16 28.89 12.79
CA ASN A 339 4.44 30.13 13.14
C ASN A 339 2.95 30.02 12.83
N ARG A 340 2.58 29.34 11.73
CA ARG A 340 1.18 29.15 11.34
C ARG A 340 0.44 28.20 12.28
N ILE A 341 1.06 27.08 12.65
CA ILE A 341 0.50 26.09 13.58
C ILE A 341 0.34 26.72 14.98
N GLU A 342 1.31 27.52 15.43
CA GLU A 342 1.24 28.22 16.71
C GLU A 342 0.13 29.30 16.69
N ALA A 343 0.05 30.10 15.63
CA ALA A 343 -0.96 31.15 15.52
C ALA A 343 -2.38 30.62 15.31
N ASN A 344 -2.52 29.49 14.60
CA ASN A 344 -3.80 28.86 14.28
C ASN A 344 -3.69 27.33 14.44
N PRO A 345 -3.76 26.81 15.67
CA PRO A 345 -3.69 25.37 15.91
C PRO A 345 -4.76 24.63 15.10
N PRO A 346 -4.42 23.51 14.45
CA PRO A 346 -5.41 22.75 13.67
C PRO A 346 -6.54 22.26 14.58
N ALA A 347 -7.76 22.23 14.05
CA ALA A 347 -8.88 21.61 14.74
C ALA A 347 -8.74 20.08 14.68
N ASP A 348 -9.18 19.38 15.73
CA ASP A 348 -9.32 17.93 15.67
C ASP A 348 -10.47 17.54 14.74
N GLU A 349 -10.11 17.17 13.51
CA GLU A 349 -11.04 16.68 12.50
C GLU A 349 -11.07 15.14 12.45
N TRP A 350 -10.26 14.44 13.25
CA TRP A 350 -10.24 12.98 13.26
C TRP A 350 -11.50 12.41 13.92
N ALA A 351 -11.93 11.25 13.45
CA ALA A 351 -13.00 10.51 14.07
C ALA A 351 -12.50 9.83 15.35
N THR A 352 -13.15 10.12 16.48
CA THR A 352 -12.87 9.49 17.78
C THR A 352 -13.79 8.30 17.99
N ARG A 353 -13.28 7.20 18.60
CA ARG A 353 -14.17 6.18 19.16
C ARG A 353 -14.92 6.80 20.33
N ASP A 354 -16.24 6.70 20.31
CA ASP A 354 -17.07 7.06 21.46
C ASP A 354 -16.92 5.96 22.52
N THR A 355 -15.86 6.04 23.32
CA THR A 355 -15.52 5.02 24.33
C THR A 355 -16.52 4.95 25.48
N ASP A 356 -17.43 5.92 25.59
CA ASP A 356 -18.36 6.03 26.72
C ASP A 356 -19.53 5.02 26.66
N THR A 357 -19.71 4.29 25.54
CA THR A 357 -20.90 3.44 25.33
C THR A 357 -20.61 1.95 25.14
N ILE A 358 -19.34 1.54 25.05
CA ILE A 358 -18.98 0.14 24.90
C ILE A 358 -17.91 -0.18 25.93
N TYR A 359 -18.29 -0.91 26.99
CA TYR A 359 -17.34 -1.68 27.78
C TYR A 359 -16.66 -2.64 26.80
N GLU A 360 -15.49 -2.26 26.29
CA GLU A 360 -14.62 -3.18 25.56
C GLU A 360 -14.33 -4.31 26.56
N ALA A 361 -14.81 -5.52 26.25
CA ALA A 361 -14.21 -6.70 26.86
C ALA A 361 -12.71 -6.59 26.58
N PRO A 362 -11.83 -6.87 27.58
CA PRO A 362 -10.39 -6.80 27.40
C PRO A 362 -10.03 -7.43 26.07
N GLU A 363 -9.22 -6.73 25.26
CA GLU A 363 -8.75 -7.19 23.95
C GLU A 363 -8.51 -8.70 24.05
N GLU A 364 -9.24 -9.49 23.24
CA GLU A 364 -8.94 -10.91 23.13
C GLU A 364 -7.44 -10.97 22.81
N PRO A 365 -6.64 -11.67 23.62
CA PRO A 365 -5.20 -11.74 23.41
C PRO A 365 -4.99 -12.17 21.97
N THR A 366 -4.18 -11.38 21.25
CA THR A 366 -3.69 -11.66 19.90
C THR A 366 -3.61 -13.16 19.69
N ASP A 367 -4.44 -13.66 18.77
CA ASP A 367 -4.66 -15.07 18.49
C ASP A 367 -3.41 -15.92 18.75
N GLU A 368 -3.45 -16.73 19.81
CA GLU A 368 -2.67 -17.96 19.82
C GLU A 368 -3.03 -18.74 18.55
N PRO A 369 -2.07 -19.38 17.87
CA PRO A 369 -2.34 -20.09 16.62
C PRO A 369 -3.42 -21.14 16.88
N GLN A 370 -4.60 -20.90 16.29
CA GLN A 370 -5.73 -21.82 16.34
C GLN A 370 -5.31 -23.19 15.81
N GLN A 371 -4.98 -24.10 16.72
CA GLN A 371 -4.96 -25.52 16.45
C GLN A 371 -6.40 -26.01 16.41
N GLY A 372 -6.90 -26.27 15.20
CA GLY A 372 -8.18 -26.92 15.00
C GLY A 372 -8.34 -27.43 13.57
N GLY A 373 -7.96 -28.68 13.32
CA GLY A 373 -8.28 -29.38 12.07
C GLY A 373 -7.35 -30.56 11.79
N GLY A 374 -7.80 -31.76 12.13
CA GLY A 374 -6.99 -32.98 12.19
C GLY A 374 -6.21 -33.30 10.91
N SER A 375 -4.91 -33.49 11.09
CA SER A 375 -4.02 -34.18 10.17
C SER A 375 -3.11 -35.06 11.02
N ASN A 376 -3.04 -36.35 10.67
CA ASN A 376 -2.19 -37.34 11.33
C ASN A 376 -0.71 -37.01 11.11
N ILE A 377 -0.14 -36.15 11.96
CA ILE A 377 1.30 -35.92 12.03
C ILE A 377 1.88 -36.94 13.02
N PRO A 378 2.99 -37.64 12.68
CA PRO A 378 3.59 -38.64 13.56
C PRO A 378 3.99 -38.04 14.92
N GLN A 379 3.57 -38.69 16.01
CA GLN A 379 3.83 -38.34 17.42
C GLN A 379 5.31 -38.11 17.83
N GLY A 380 6.26 -38.24 16.91
CA GLY A 380 7.69 -37.99 17.15
C GLY A 380 8.08 -36.50 17.18
N MET A 381 7.36 -35.62 16.47
CA MET A 381 7.80 -34.23 16.28
C MET A 381 7.56 -33.35 17.51
N THR A 382 6.46 -33.56 18.22
CA THR A 382 6.10 -32.79 19.43
C THR A 382 7.10 -33.01 20.57
N ARG A 383 7.71 -34.21 20.64
CA ARG A 383 8.74 -34.54 21.64
C ARG A 383 10.10 -33.93 21.33
N ALA A 384 10.39 -33.67 20.05
CA ALA A 384 11.60 -32.97 19.63
C ALA A 384 11.50 -31.46 19.88
N LEU A 385 10.30 -30.89 19.69
CA LEU A 385 10.04 -29.47 19.93
C LEU A 385 10.00 -29.11 21.44
N LEU A 386 9.47 -29.99 22.29
CA LEU A 386 9.56 -29.82 23.76
C LEU A 386 11.00 -29.87 24.30
N LYS A 387 11.95 -30.48 23.57
CA LYS A 387 13.37 -30.43 23.94
C LYS A 387 14.06 -29.14 23.53
N LEU A 388 13.52 -28.37 22.59
CA LEU A 388 14.09 -27.10 22.11
C LEU A 388 13.87 -25.94 23.09
N GLU A 389 12.85 -26.02 23.96
CA GLU A 389 12.63 -25.02 25.03
C GLU A 389 13.67 -25.08 26.15
N GLN A 390 14.42 -26.17 26.26
CA GLN A 390 15.49 -26.33 27.26
C GLN A 390 16.85 -25.83 26.78
N TRP A 391 16.94 -25.34 25.55
CA TRP A 391 18.21 -24.90 24.97
C TRP A 391 18.45 -23.43 25.30
N ASP A 392 19.60 -23.15 25.90
CA ASP A 392 20.19 -21.81 25.97
C ASP A 392 20.29 -21.23 24.54
N ALA A 393 20.08 -19.92 24.39
CA ALA A 393 20.18 -19.20 23.13
C ALA A 393 21.47 -19.53 22.35
N THR A 394 22.57 -19.77 23.07
CA THR A 394 23.87 -20.16 22.53
C THR A 394 23.81 -21.52 21.82
N ASP A 395 23.10 -22.50 22.38
CA ASP A 395 22.96 -23.83 21.77
C ASP A 395 22.06 -23.77 20.52
N ARG A 396 21.04 -22.91 20.53
CA ARG A 396 20.17 -22.69 19.35
C ARG A 396 20.95 -22.07 18.21
N ILE A 397 21.77 -21.05 18.49
CA ILE A 397 22.64 -20.39 17.50
C ILE A 397 23.64 -21.40 16.93
N ASN A 398 24.27 -22.22 17.78
CA ASN A 398 25.24 -23.21 17.34
C ASN A 398 24.62 -24.33 16.49
N ALA A 399 23.44 -24.85 16.85
CA ALA A 399 22.77 -25.86 16.03
C ALA A 399 22.21 -25.30 14.72
N TYR A 400 21.73 -24.06 14.72
CA TYR A 400 21.34 -23.39 13.47
C TYR A 400 22.55 -23.23 12.55
N THR A 401 23.69 -22.73 13.07
CA THR A 401 24.93 -22.57 12.30
C THR A 401 25.43 -23.90 11.75
N LYS A 402 25.34 -24.98 12.55
CA LYS A 402 25.72 -26.34 12.16
C LYS A 402 24.76 -26.99 11.16
N SER A 403 23.48 -26.63 11.20
CA SER A 403 22.45 -27.03 10.23
C SER A 403 22.72 -26.39 8.87
N VAL A 404 23.02 -25.08 8.88
CA VAL A 404 23.34 -24.32 7.67
C VAL A 404 24.66 -24.77 7.05
N SER A 405 25.67 -25.12 7.86
CA SER A 405 26.95 -25.65 7.35
C SER A 405 26.86 -27.06 6.76
N ASN A 406 25.83 -27.82 7.12
CA ASN A 406 25.60 -29.20 6.65
C ASN A 406 24.61 -29.28 5.48
N CYS A 407 24.02 -28.16 5.05
CA CYS A 407 23.28 -28.09 3.80
C CYS A 407 24.27 -28.09 2.63
N ASP A 408 24.68 -29.29 2.23
CA ASP A 408 25.51 -29.51 1.05
C ASP A 408 24.73 -29.08 -0.21
N SER A 409 25.13 -27.98 -0.82
CA SER A 409 24.45 -27.32 -1.95
C SER A 409 24.31 -28.19 -3.22
N GLY A 410 24.82 -29.41 -3.21
CA GLY A 410 24.84 -30.33 -4.36
C GLY A 410 23.68 -31.31 -4.48
N SER A 411 22.86 -31.53 -3.44
CA SER A 411 21.92 -32.68 -3.45
C SER A 411 20.47 -32.38 -3.86
N LEU A 412 20.11 -31.12 -4.15
CA LEU A 412 18.70 -30.74 -4.37
C LEU A 412 18.24 -30.67 -5.83
N TRP A 413 19.13 -30.94 -6.80
CA TRP A 413 18.80 -30.88 -8.23
C TRP A 413 19.48 -31.99 -9.03
N GLN A 414 19.04 -33.24 -8.86
CA GLN A 414 19.17 -34.24 -9.91
C GLN A 414 17.78 -34.44 -10.56
N PRO A 415 17.61 -34.11 -11.85
CA PRO A 415 16.41 -34.49 -12.57
C PRO A 415 16.48 -35.99 -12.89
N ASP A 416 15.41 -36.71 -12.55
CA ASP A 416 15.22 -38.11 -12.93
C ASP A 416 15.39 -38.27 -14.46
N LEU A 417 16.44 -39.00 -14.85
CA LEU A 417 16.62 -39.48 -16.20
C LEU A 417 15.63 -40.63 -16.42
N LEU A 418 14.60 -40.39 -17.22
CA LEU A 418 13.79 -41.43 -17.84
C LEU A 418 14.66 -42.18 -18.85
N GLU A 419 15.04 -43.41 -18.50
CA GLU A 419 15.59 -44.38 -19.43
C GLU A 419 14.53 -44.76 -20.47
N SER A 420 14.83 -44.47 -21.73
CA SER A 420 14.18 -45.04 -22.90
C SER A 420 14.64 -46.48 -23.07
N ASN A 421 13.73 -47.44 -22.88
CA ASN A 421 13.90 -48.79 -23.38
C ASN A 421 13.59 -48.82 -24.87
N ASP A 422 14.62 -48.96 -25.70
CA ASP A 422 14.54 -49.52 -27.03
C ASP A 422 15.68 -50.55 -27.20
N SER A 423 15.28 -51.77 -27.59
CA SER A 423 16.08 -52.97 -27.97
C SER A 423 16.65 -53.87 -26.87
#